data_AF-A0A2Z5JYQ4-F1
#
_entry.id   AF-A0A2Z5JYQ4-F1
#
_cell.length_a   1.000
_cell.length_b   1.000
_cell.length_c   1.000
_cell.angle_alpha   90.00
_cell.angle_beta   90.00
_cell.angle_gamma   90.00
#
_symmetry.space_group_name_H-M   'P 1'
#
loop_
_entity.id
_entity.type
_entity.pdbx_description
1 polymer ?
#
loop_
_entity_poly.entity_id
_entity_poly.type
_entity_poly.pdbx_seq_one_letter_code
_entity_poly.pdbx_strand_id
1 'polypeptide(L)'
;MPADGTGKTGFYQPGGVMQRLAEGREENILRSTRRDVERAMALVMNPKATKDQLIRSLYTMCFWANQAAEVAECRGERLTAMSDDETEELTAD
;
A
#
# COMPACT_ATOMS: atom_id res chain seq x y z
N MET A 1 1.80 -7.16 -37.72
CA MET A 1 2.90 -6.25 -37.32
C MET A 1 2.99 -5.15 -38.37
N PRO A 2 3.15 -3.85 -38.06
CA PRO A 2 3.66 -3.19 -36.83
C PRO A 2 2.51 -2.48 -36.05
N ALA A 3 2.57 -2.18 -34.74
CA ALA A 3 3.47 -1.35 -33.93
C ALA A 3 3.11 0.16 -33.95
N ASP A 4 1.90 0.51 -33.50
CA ASP A 4 1.55 1.92 -33.23
C ASP A 4 1.94 2.26 -31.79
N GLY A 5 3.20 2.71 -31.65
CA GLY A 5 3.82 3.21 -30.43
C GLY A 5 3.22 4.51 -29.90
N THR A 6 1.91 4.52 -29.61
CA THR A 6 1.32 5.54 -28.74
C THR A 6 1.05 4.90 -27.39
N GLY A 7 1.98 5.09 -26.45
CA GLY A 7 1.81 4.77 -25.04
C GLY A 7 0.71 5.64 -24.41
N LYS A 8 -0.53 5.50 -24.88
CA LYS A 8 -1.71 6.05 -24.25
C LYS A 8 -2.00 5.19 -23.04
N THR A 9 -1.27 5.44 -21.96
CA THR A 9 -1.74 5.17 -20.61
C THR A 9 -3.15 5.77 -20.52
N GLY A 10 -4.17 4.93 -20.46
CA GLY A 10 -5.55 5.38 -20.33
C GLY A 10 -5.65 6.19 -19.05
N PHE A 11 -5.66 7.52 -19.16
CA PHE A 11 -5.93 8.39 -18.04
C PHE A 11 -7.36 8.10 -17.57
N TYR A 12 -7.49 7.54 -16.37
CA TYR A 12 -8.78 7.44 -15.71
C TYR A 12 -9.30 8.85 -15.44
N GLN A 13 -10.48 9.17 -15.98
CA GLN A 13 -11.09 10.48 -15.79
C GLN A 13 -11.36 10.75 -14.30
N PRO A 14 -10.94 11.91 -13.76
CA PRO A 14 -11.35 12.37 -12.44
C PRO A 14 -12.89 12.42 -12.34
N GLY A 15 -13.45 11.92 -11.24
CA GLY A 15 -14.89 11.82 -10.97
C GLY A 15 -15.56 10.52 -11.45
N GLY A 16 -14.80 9.62 -12.07
CA GLY A 16 -15.29 8.33 -12.59
C GLY A 16 -15.63 7.29 -11.52
N VAL A 17 -16.22 6.16 -11.95
CA VAL A 17 -16.59 5.02 -11.09
C VAL A 17 -15.41 4.49 -10.28
N MET A 18 -14.20 4.51 -10.85
CA MET A 18 -12.97 4.06 -10.17
C MET A 18 -12.56 4.97 -9.01
N GLN A 19 -12.75 6.28 -9.14
CA GLN A 19 -12.44 7.21 -8.04
C GLN A 19 -13.39 6.99 -6.85
N ARG A 20 -14.69 6.83 -7.11
CA ARG A 20 -15.67 6.51 -6.05
C ARG A 20 -15.40 5.14 -5.40
N LEU A 21 -14.96 4.17 -6.18
CA LEU A 21 -14.53 2.87 -5.66
C LEU A 21 -13.28 3.01 -4.77
N ALA A 22 -12.31 3.83 -5.19
CA ALA A 22 -11.10 4.10 -4.42
C ALA A 22 -11.41 4.80 -3.09
N GLU A 23 -12.26 5.83 -3.10
CA GLU A 23 -12.71 6.54 -1.88
C GLU A 23 -13.42 5.59 -0.90
N GLY A 24 -14.34 4.75 -1.38
CA GLY A 24 -15.03 3.77 -0.54
C GLY A 24 -14.12 2.65 0.00
N ARG A 25 -13.11 2.23 -0.78
CA ARG A 25 -12.10 1.27 -0.32
C ARG A 25 -11.16 1.90 0.70
N GLU A 26 -10.69 3.13 0.45
CA GLU A 26 -9.79 3.87 1.34
C GLU A 26 -10.39 4.05 2.73
N GLU A 27 -11.64 4.51 2.83
CA GLU A 27 -12.28 4.74 4.13
C GLU A 27 -12.34 3.44 4.96
N ASN A 28 -12.66 2.32 4.31
CA ASN A 28 -12.72 1.02 4.97
C ASN A 28 -11.33 0.50 5.39
N ILE A 29 -10.31 0.72 4.56
CA ILE A 29 -8.92 0.38 4.86
C ILE A 29 -8.46 1.22 6.05
N LEU A 30 -8.55 2.55 6.00
CA LEU A 30 -8.10 3.45 7.08
C LEU A 30 -8.74 3.09 8.43
N ARG A 31 -10.05 2.82 8.44
CA ARG A 31 -10.77 2.45 9.67
C ARG A 31 -10.28 1.12 10.26
N SER A 32 -9.99 0.15 9.41
CA SER A 32 -9.60 -1.21 9.84
C SER A 32 -8.12 -1.27 10.20
N THR A 33 -7.25 -0.71 9.36
CA THR A 33 -5.79 -0.67 9.55
C THR A 33 -5.43 0.06 10.83
N ARG A 34 -6.10 1.18 11.18
CA ARG A 34 -5.82 1.88 12.44
C ARG A 34 -6.00 0.98 13.66
N ARG A 35 -7.10 0.23 13.71
CA ARG A 35 -7.39 -0.70 14.83
C ARG A 35 -6.38 -1.84 14.88
N ASP A 36 -5.97 -2.34 13.71
CA ASP A 36 -4.99 -3.43 13.63
C ASP A 36 -3.57 -2.97 13.97
N VAL A 37 -3.19 -1.73 13.64
CA VAL A 37 -1.93 -1.10 14.09
C VAL A 37 -1.90 -0.97 15.61
N GLU A 38 -2.96 -0.44 16.22
CA GLU A 38 -3.06 -0.32 17.68
C GLU A 38 -2.96 -1.71 18.35
N ARG A 39 -3.61 -2.72 17.78
CA ARG A 39 -3.53 -4.11 18.25
C ARG A 39 -2.11 -4.68 18.10
N ALA A 40 -1.46 -4.45 16.96
CA ALA A 40 -0.10 -4.92 16.69
C ALA A 40 0.90 -4.26 17.66
N MET A 41 0.79 -2.94 17.91
CA MET A 41 1.60 -2.24 18.90
C MET A 41 1.41 -2.80 20.30
N ALA A 42 0.15 -3.02 20.72
CA ALA A 42 -0.14 -3.62 22.02
C ALA A 42 0.45 -5.04 22.15
N LEU A 43 0.44 -5.81 21.06
CA LEU A 43 1.01 -7.15 21.02
C LEU A 43 2.54 -7.14 21.10
N VAL A 44 3.22 -6.24 20.38
CA VAL A 44 4.68 -6.10 20.44
C VAL A 44 5.16 -5.68 21.84
N MET A 45 4.39 -4.84 22.53
CA MET A 45 4.68 -4.43 23.90
C MET A 45 4.31 -5.48 24.95
N ASN A 46 3.65 -6.58 24.56
CA ASN A 46 3.23 -7.62 25.48
C ASN A 46 4.33 -8.69 25.64
N PRO A 47 4.96 -8.83 26.82
CA PRO A 47 6.01 -9.83 27.05
C PRO A 47 5.51 -11.28 26.99
N LYS A 48 4.19 -11.49 27.00
CA LYS A 48 3.55 -12.81 26.87
C LYS A 48 3.07 -13.09 25.43
N ALA A 49 3.32 -12.18 24.48
CA ALA A 49 2.94 -12.42 23.09
C ALA A 49 3.68 -13.63 22.53
N THR A 50 2.95 -14.50 21.83
CA THR A 50 3.56 -15.64 21.17
C THR A 50 4.10 -15.24 19.80
N LYS A 51 5.13 -15.97 19.33
CA LYS A 51 5.67 -15.80 17.97
C LYS A 51 4.57 -15.90 16.89
N ASP A 52 3.62 -16.82 17.05
CA ASP A 52 2.49 -17.00 16.13
C ASP A 52 1.57 -15.76 16.10
N GLN A 53 1.29 -15.14 17.25
CA GLN A 53 0.50 -13.91 17.30
C GLN A 53 1.21 -12.76 16.59
N LEU A 54 2.53 -12.64 16.75
CA LEU A 54 3.33 -11.61 16.08
C LEU A 54 3.36 -11.82 14.57
N ILE A 55 3.55 -13.07 14.12
CA ILE A 55 3.53 -13.43 12.70
C ILE A 55 2.16 -13.11 12.08
N ARG A 56 1.06 -13.47 12.74
CA ARG A 56 -0.29 -13.14 12.25
C ARG A 56 -0.51 -11.63 12.14
N SER A 57 -0.05 -10.87 13.13
CA SER A 57 -0.13 -9.41 13.11
C SER A 57 0.66 -8.81 11.94
N LEU A 58 1.85 -9.35 11.66
CA LEU A 58 2.65 -8.96 10.50
C LEU A 58 1.93 -9.27 9.18
N TYR A 59 1.34 -10.46 9.04
CA TYR A 59 0.54 -10.81 7.85
C TYR A 59 -0.62 -9.85 7.63
N THR A 60 -1.35 -9.49 8.70
CA THR A 60 -2.44 -8.51 8.62
C THR A 60 -1.94 -7.14 8.17
N MET A 61 -0.77 -6.71 8.64
CA MET A 61 -0.16 -5.44 8.20
C MET A 61 0.23 -5.46 6.71
N CYS A 62 0.86 -6.55 6.24
CA CYS A 62 1.19 -6.71 4.82
C CYS A 62 -0.07 -6.73 3.94
N PHE A 63 -1.14 -7.37 4.40
CA PHE A 63 -2.43 -7.36 3.70
C PHE A 63 -2.95 -5.93 3.51
N TRP A 64 -2.96 -5.11 4.57
CA TRP A 64 -3.41 -3.72 4.47
C TRP A 64 -2.53 -2.87 3.56
N ALA A 65 -1.21 -3.08 3.57
CA ALA A 65 -0.29 -2.38 2.67
C ALA A 65 -0.61 -2.68 1.19
N ASN A 66 -0.90 -3.94 0.84
CA ASN A 66 -1.32 -4.31 -0.50
C ASN A 66 -2.67 -3.65 -0.88
N GLN A 67 -3.64 -3.62 0.03
CA GLN A 67 -4.92 -2.96 -0.22
C GLN A 67 -4.76 -1.44 -0.45
N ALA A 68 -3.84 -0.80 0.27
CA ALA A 68 -3.52 0.61 0.06
C ALA A 68 -2.87 0.86 -1.31
N ALA A 69 -1.99 -0.03 -1.75
CA ALA A 69 -1.41 0.01 -3.09
C ALA A 69 -2.49 -0.13 -4.19
N GLU A 70 -3.44 -1.05 -4.04
CA GLU A 70 -4.57 -1.17 -4.98
C GLU A 70 -5.42 0.11 -5.05
N VAL A 71 -5.63 0.80 -3.92
CA VAL A 71 -6.36 2.07 -3.89
C VAL A 71 -5.60 3.17 -4.62
N ALA A 72 -4.29 3.27 -4.41
CA ALA A 72 -3.42 4.21 -5.13
C ALA A 72 -3.48 3.96 -6.64
N GLU A 73 -3.40 2.69 -7.06
CA GLU A 73 -3.59 2.31 -8.47
C GLU A 73 -4.96 2.71 -9.02
N CYS A 74 -6.03 2.50 -8.25
CA CYS A 74 -7.39 2.92 -8.65
C CYS A 74 -7.53 4.44 -8.83
N ARG A 75 -6.68 5.23 -8.17
CA ARG A 75 -6.59 6.69 -8.32
C ARG A 75 -5.68 7.14 -9.46
N GLY A 76 -4.94 6.22 -10.06
CA GLY A 76 -3.86 6.55 -11.00
C GLY A 76 -2.64 7.17 -10.30
N GLU A 77 -2.58 7.11 -8.97
CA GLU A 77 -1.41 7.44 -8.18
C GLU A 77 -0.44 6.27 -8.30
N ARG A 78 0.40 6.30 -9.33
CA ARG A 78 1.49 5.32 -9.44
C ARG A 78 2.37 5.54 -8.23
N LEU A 79 2.41 4.59 -7.29
CA LEU A 79 3.46 4.53 -6.29
C LEU A 79 4.76 4.58 -7.09
N THR A 80 5.49 5.70 -7.02
CA THR A 80 6.80 5.80 -7.64
C THR A 80 7.57 4.62 -7.06
N ALA A 81 7.89 3.64 -7.91
CA ALA A 81 8.83 2.62 -7.53
C ALA A 81 10.01 3.41 -6.97
N MET A 82 10.36 3.18 -5.70
CA MET A 82 11.61 3.70 -5.18
C MET A 82 12.66 3.17 -6.14
N SER A 83 13.13 4.02 -7.03
CA SER A 83 14.28 3.71 -7.86
C SER A 83 15.38 3.42 -6.87
N ASP A 84 16.07 2.31 -7.05
CA ASP A 84 17.19 1.83 -6.22
C ASP A 84 18.39 2.83 -6.13
N ASP A 85 18.21 4.07 -6.60
CA ASP A 85 19.19 5.15 -6.68
C ASP A 85 19.46 5.86 -5.33
N GLU A 86 18.61 5.72 -4.32
CA GLU A 86 18.87 6.32 -3.00
C GLU A 86 19.75 5.44 -2.07
N THR A 87 20.21 4.28 -2.56
CA THR A 87 21.10 3.39 -1.79
C THR A 87 22.60 3.66 -1.97
N GLU A 88 23.02 4.56 -2.88
CA GLU A 88 24.45 4.81 -3.13
C GLU A 88 25.07 5.99 -2.34
N GLU A 89 24.29 6.84 -1.66
CA GLU A 89 24.85 8.03 -0.97
C GLU A 89 25.28 7.81 0.51
N LEU A 90 25.24 6.58 1.02
CA LEU A 90 25.66 6.26 2.40
C LEU A 90 27.03 5.58 2.53
N THR A 91 27.81 5.50 1.45
CA THR A 91 29.18 4.94 1.46
C THR A 91 30.22 5.80 0.74
N ALA A 92 30.10 7.13 0.79
CA ALA A 92 31.19 8.03 0.40
C ALA A 92 31.85 8.64 1.64
N ASP A 93 33.01 8.06 1.98
CA ASP A 93 34.10 8.47 2.90
C ASP A 93 33.88 9.68 3.85
#